data_AF-A0A222NYS4-F1
#
_entry.id   AF-A0A222NYS4-F1
#
_cell.length_a   1.000
_cell.length_b   1.000
_cell.length_c   1.000
_cell.angle_alpha   90.00
_cell.angle_beta   90.00
_cell.angle_gamma   90.00
#
_symmetry.space_group_name_H-M   'P 1'
#
loop_
_entity.id
_entity.type
_entity.pdbx_description
1 polymer ?
#
loop_
_entity_poly.entity_id
_entity_poly.type
_entity_poly.pdbx_seq_one_letter_code
_entity_poly.pdbx_strand_id
1 'polypeptide(L)'
;MPFFSMQTPEQIKNYCHTQSFEELRELNHRYGPFLEKISAQEDLNKQEIAIIHQQIEALQKQIESEKEQEDQRRKNIRNNLPGNSAERYLALQTLAYPTLCTSSLEQKVEALRQQEIKLQNHNAWIRSEIRGCTQELKIINAVMREKERAETEALTVPHSCK
;
A
#
# COMPACT_ATOMS: atom_id res chain seq x y z
N MET A 1 -14.51 4.70 -2.33
CA MET A 1 -14.72 4.13 -3.67
C MET A 1 -14.99 5.26 -4.65
N PRO A 2 -14.72 5.09 -5.96
CA PRO A 2 -15.19 6.05 -6.97
C PRO A 2 -16.70 6.22 -6.82
N PHE A 3 -17.22 7.44 -6.97
CA PHE A 3 -18.66 7.68 -6.77
C PHE A 3 -19.50 7.03 -7.88
N PHE A 4 -18.91 6.84 -9.07
CA PHE A 4 -19.56 6.18 -10.20
C PHE A 4 -18.89 4.84 -10.48
N SER A 5 -18.98 3.92 -9.52
CA SER A 5 -18.49 2.56 -9.71
C SER A 5 -19.22 1.89 -10.88
N MET A 6 -18.47 1.32 -11.82
CA MET A 6 -18.96 0.58 -12.98
C MET A 6 -19.69 1.41 -14.06
N GLN A 7 -19.62 2.74 -14.03
CA GLN A 7 -20.18 3.56 -15.09
C GLN A 7 -19.13 3.95 -16.14
N THR A 8 -19.54 4.00 -17.40
CA THR A 8 -18.66 4.52 -18.46
C THR A 8 -18.56 6.05 -18.38
N PRO A 9 -17.47 6.64 -18.89
CA PRO A 9 -17.32 8.11 -18.94
C PRO A 9 -18.52 8.83 -19.58
N GLU A 10 -19.16 8.20 -20.57
CA GLU A 10 -20.34 8.74 -21.24
C GLU A 10 -21.59 8.70 -20.34
N GLN A 11 -21.77 7.63 -19.56
CA GLN A 11 -22.88 7.54 -18.60
C GLN A 11 -22.73 8.59 -17.50
N ILE A 12 -21.50 8.79 -17.01
CA ILE A 12 -21.19 9.84 -16.03
C ILE A 12 -21.46 11.21 -16.63
N LYS A 13 -21.02 11.46 -17.87
CA LYS A 13 -21.28 12.73 -18.57
C LYS A 13 -22.78 13.00 -18.71
N ASN A 14 -23.55 12.00 -19.14
CA ASN A 14 -25.01 12.12 -19.31
C ASN A 14 -25.71 12.38 -17.96
N TYR A 15 -25.31 11.69 -16.90
CA TYR A 15 -25.79 11.96 -15.55
C TYR A 15 -25.46 13.40 -15.13
N CYS A 16 -24.24 13.87 -15.33
CA CYS A 16 -23.85 15.25 -14.99
C CYS A 16 -24.63 16.30 -15.80
N HIS A 17 -25.03 16.00 -17.04
CA HIS A 17 -25.86 16.92 -17.82
C HIS A 17 -27.27 17.07 -17.25
N THR A 18 -27.86 16.02 -16.69
CA THR A 18 -29.22 16.08 -16.12
C THR A 18 -29.29 16.71 -14.73
N GLN A 19 -28.18 16.73 -13.98
CA GLN A 19 -28.10 17.36 -12.66
C GLN A 19 -28.07 18.89 -12.72
N SER A 20 -28.45 19.56 -11.64
CA SER A 20 -28.30 21.01 -11.50
C SER A 20 -26.82 21.40 -11.32
N PHE A 21 -26.49 22.67 -11.58
CA PHE A 21 -25.14 23.18 -11.38
C PHE A 21 -24.71 23.17 -9.90
N GLU A 22 -25.65 23.42 -8.98
CA GLU A 22 -25.40 23.37 -7.53
C GLU A 22 -25.08 21.95 -7.06
N GLU A 23 -25.82 20.94 -7.53
CA GLU A 23 -25.55 19.53 -7.22
C GLU A 23 -24.17 19.08 -7.74
N LEU A 24 -23.76 19.54 -8.93
CA LEU A 24 -22.42 19.27 -9.46
C LEU A 24 -21.31 19.92 -8.61
N ARG A 25 -21.55 21.13 -8.10
CA ARG A 25 -20.61 21.83 -7.21
C ARG A 25 -20.49 21.12 -5.87
N GLU A 26 -21.60 20.66 -5.28
CA GLU A 26 -21.58 19.85 -4.07
C GLU A 26 -20.84 18.53 -4.27
N LEU A 27 -21.11 17.84 -5.38
CA LEU A 27 -20.44 16.59 -5.72
C LEU A 27 -18.93 16.79 -5.84
N ASN A 28 -18.50 17.85 -6.54
CA ASN A 28 -17.09 18.22 -6.66
C ASN A 28 -16.45 18.47 -5.27
N HIS A 29 -17.14 19.20 -4.40
CA HIS A 29 -16.65 19.49 -3.05
C HIS A 29 -16.46 18.23 -2.21
N ARG A 30 -17.31 17.21 -2.36
CA ARG A 30 -17.20 15.94 -1.62
C ARG A 30 -15.95 15.12 -1.98
N TYR A 31 -15.42 15.25 -3.19
CA TYR A 31 -14.20 14.53 -3.57
C TYR A 31 -12.96 15.02 -2.83
N GLY A 32 -12.90 16.29 -2.44
CA GLY A 32 -11.74 16.86 -1.74
C GLY A 32 -11.40 16.12 -0.45
N PRO A 33 -12.31 16.12 0.56
CA PRO A 33 -12.09 15.42 1.83
C PRO A 33 -11.87 13.90 1.66
N PHE A 34 -12.51 13.31 0.65
CA PHE A 34 -12.36 11.89 0.35
C PHE A 34 -10.95 11.56 -0.17
N LEU A 35 -10.44 12.35 -1.13
CA LEU A 35 -9.09 12.19 -1.66
C LEU A 35 -8.03 12.46 -0.58
N GLU A 36 -8.22 13.50 0.23
CA GLU A 36 -7.32 13.80 1.35
C GLU A 36 -7.21 12.63 2.34
N LYS A 37 -8.35 12.05 2.72
CA LYS A 37 -8.38 10.90 3.65
C LYS A 37 -7.66 9.68 3.07
N ILE A 38 -7.87 9.39 1.79
CA ILE A 38 -7.26 8.24 1.12
C ILE A 38 -5.76 8.44 0.89
N SER A 39 -5.35 9.65 0.52
CA SER A 39 -3.94 10.00 0.42
C SER A 39 -3.22 9.90 1.77
N ALA A 40 -3.85 10.37 2.85
CA ALA A 40 -3.33 10.18 4.21
C ALA A 40 -3.16 8.70 4.57
N GLN A 41 -4.10 7.84 4.17
CA GLN A 41 -3.97 6.39 4.36
C GLN A 41 -2.81 5.80 3.55
N GLU A 42 -2.57 6.26 2.31
CA GLU A 42 -1.41 5.83 1.53
C GLU A 42 -0.09 6.17 2.26
N ASP A 43 -0.01 7.36 2.85
CA ASP A 43 1.17 7.81 3.56
C ASP A 43 1.40 7.05 4.87
N LEU A 44 0.33 6.73 5.62
CA LEU A 44 0.41 5.84 6.79
C LEU A 44 0.92 4.45 6.39
N ASN A 45 0.40 3.87 5.31
CA ASN A 45 0.86 2.57 4.82
C ASN A 45 2.34 2.61 4.41
N LYS A 46 2.83 3.71 3.80
CA LYS A 46 4.25 3.88 3.47
C LYS A 46 5.13 3.91 4.72
N GLN A 47 4.68 4.60 5.77
CA GLN A 47 5.38 4.64 7.06
C GLN A 47 5.43 3.25 7.71
N GLU A 48 4.31 2.52 7.71
CA GLU A 48 4.26 1.15 8.21
C GLU A 48 5.19 0.20 7.45
N ILE A 49 5.23 0.29 6.12
CA ILE A 49 6.17 -0.49 5.29
C ILE A 49 7.62 -0.19 5.69
N ALA A 50 7.97 1.08 5.89
CA ALA A 50 9.33 1.45 6.31
C ALA A 50 9.69 0.87 7.69
N ILE A 51 8.75 0.85 8.63
CA ILE A 51 8.95 0.21 9.94
C ILE A 51 9.11 -1.31 9.79
N ILE A 52 8.29 -1.94 8.95
CA ILE A 52 8.38 -3.38 8.66
C ILE A 52 9.75 -3.72 8.06
N HIS A 53 10.26 -2.92 7.12
CA HIS A 53 11.60 -3.10 6.57
C HIS A 53 12.69 -3.05 7.65
N GLN A 54 12.64 -2.05 8.53
CA GLN A 54 13.59 -1.95 9.65
C GLN A 54 13.51 -3.17 10.58
N GLN A 55 12.31 -3.69 10.85
CA GLN A 55 12.12 -4.89 11.66
C GLN A 55 12.66 -6.14 10.97
N ILE A 56 12.44 -6.29 9.67
CA ILE A 56 12.99 -7.40 8.87
C ILE A 56 14.52 -7.36 8.90
N GLU A 57 15.13 -6.19 8.66
CA GLU A 57 16.59 -6.04 8.70
C GLU A 57 17.17 -6.38 10.09
N ALA A 58 16.52 -5.94 11.15
CA ALA A 58 16.94 -6.25 12.52
C ALA A 58 16.87 -7.76 12.81
N LEU A 59 15.77 -8.42 12.41
CA LEU A 59 15.59 -9.86 12.58
C LEU A 59 16.60 -10.65 11.74
N GLN A 60 16.90 -10.21 10.52
CA GLN A 60 17.90 -10.84 9.67
C GLN A 60 19.30 -10.77 10.28
N LYS A 61 19.69 -9.62 10.84
CA LYS A 61 20.96 -9.48 11.57
C LYS A 61 21.03 -10.39 12.80
N GLN A 62 19.92 -10.56 13.52
CA GLN A 62 19.84 -11.50 14.64
C GLN A 62 20.03 -12.95 14.18
N ILE A 63 19.34 -13.36 13.11
CA ILE A 63 19.48 -14.71 12.54
C ILE A 63 20.93 -14.98 12.10
N GLU A 64 21.57 -14.00 11.46
CA GLU A 64 22.96 -14.11 11.01
C GLU A 64 23.93 -14.24 12.20
N SER A 65 23.76 -13.40 13.24
CA SER A 65 24.55 -13.50 14.47
C SER A 65 24.35 -14.83 15.20
N GLU A 66 23.12 -15.37 15.25
CA GLU A 66 22.87 -16.68 15.87
C GLU A 66 23.55 -17.80 15.08
N LYS A 67 23.51 -17.74 13.74
CA LYS A 67 24.19 -18.71 12.85
C LYS A 67 25.71 -18.66 13.03
N GLU A 68 26.30 -17.46 13.12
CA GLU A 68 27.74 -17.31 13.38
C GLU A 68 28.15 -17.87 14.74
N GLN A 69 27.38 -17.59 15.79
CA GLN A 69 27.63 -18.14 17.13
C GLN A 69 27.54 -19.67 17.14
N GLU A 70 26.56 -20.23 16.42
CA GLU A 70 26.42 -21.67 16.29
C GLU A 70 27.62 -22.29 15.56
N ASP A 71 28.07 -21.69 14.46
CA ASP A 71 29.24 -22.15 13.71
C ASP A 71 30.53 -22.06 14.51
N GLN A 72 30.72 -20.98 15.29
CA GLN A 72 31.84 -20.86 16.21
C GLN A 72 31.78 -21.95 17.30
N ARG A 73 30.60 -22.22 17.86
CA ARG A 73 30.41 -23.30 18.83
C ARG A 73 30.72 -24.67 18.24
N ARG A 74 30.26 -24.95 17.01
CA ARG A 74 30.55 -26.20 16.28
C ARG A 74 32.06 -26.37 16.03
N LYS A 75 32.74 -25.30 15.59
CA LYS A 75 34.21 -25.29 15.41
C LYS A 75 34.94 -25.55 16.73
N ASN A 76 34.51 -24.90 17.81
CA ASN A 76 35.10 -25.07 19.14
C ASN A 76 34.93 -26.50 19.66
N ILE A 77 33.75 -27.11 19.50
CA ILE A 77 33.52 -28.52 19.86
C ILE A 77 34.44 -29.43 19.04
N ARG A 78 34.53 -29.23 17.72
CA ARG A 78 35.38 -30.07 16.85
C ARG A 78 36.86 -30.00 17.22
N ASN A 79 37.36 -28.82 17.59
CA ASN A 79 38.78 -28.57 17.82
C ASN A 79 39.22 -28.84 19.26
N ASN A 80 38.35 -28.57 20.24
CA ASN A 80 38.75 -28.53 21.66
C ASN A 80 38.15 -29.66 22.50
N LEU A 81 37.16 -30.44 22.02
CA LEU A 81 36.69 -31.57 22.81
C LEU A 81 37.76 -32.67 22.86
N PRO A 82 38.08 -33.21 24.05
CA PRO A 82 38.89 -34.43 24.16
C PRO A 82 38.15 -35.61 23.51
N GLY A 83 38.92 -36.54 22.95
CA GLY A 83 38.39 -37.74 22.27
C GLY A 83 38.77 -37.84 20.80
N ASN A 84 38.49 -38.99 20.20
CA ASN A 84 38.73 -39.24 18.78
C ASN A 84 37.72 -38.49 17.88
N SER A 85 37.93 -38.49 16.57
CA SER A 85 37.06 -37.76 15.63
C SER A 85 35.60 -38.24 15.65
N ALA A 86 35.35 -39.53 15.91
CA ALA A 86 34.00 -40.10 15.96
C ALA A 86 33.26 -39.69 17.24
N GLU A 87 33.93 -39.68 18.39
CA GLU A 87 33.39 -39.20 19.67
C GLU A 87 33.01 -37.72 19.59
N ARG A 88 33.84 -36.90 18.96
CA ARG A 88 33.55 -35.48 18.72
C ARG A 88 32.36 -35.27 17.79
N TYR A 89 32.22 -36.14 16.78
CA TYR A 89 31.07 -36.09 15.87
C TYR A 89 29.76 -36.46 16.57
N LEU A 90 29.77 -37.50 17.41
CA LEU A 90 28.62 -37.89 18.23
C LEU A 90 28.26 -36.82 19.27
N ALA A 91 29.27 -36.16 19.86
CA ALA A 91 29.07 -35.02 20.75
C ALA A 91 28.42 -33.82 20.03
N LEU A 92 28.82 -33.52 18.78
CA LEU A 92 28.16 -32.49 17.97
C LEU A 92 26.70 -32.83 17.71
N GLN A 93 26.39 -34.10 17.40
CA GLN A 93 25.04 -34.55 17.09
C GLN A 93 24.11 -34.52 18.32
N THR A 94 24.64 -34.76 19.52
CA THR A 94 23.90 -34.70 20.78
C THR A 94 23.78 -33.27 21.32
N LEU A 95 24.76 -32.40 21.06
CA LEU A 95 24.75 -30.99 21.44
C LEU A 95 24.09 -30.07 20.41
N ALA A 96 23.74 -30.59 19.24
CA ALA A 96 22.91 -29.90 18.25
C ALA A 96 21.52 -29.68 18.85
N TYR A 97 21.38 -28.56 19.57
CA TYR A 97 20.08 -28.05 19.92
C TYR A 97 19.31 -27.83 18.62
N PRO A 98 18.04 -28.29 18.53
CA PRO A 98 17.23 -27.98 17.38
C PRO A 98 17.13 -26.45 17.26
N THR A 99 17.33 -25.98 16.04
CA THR A 99 17.25 -24.61 15.50
C THR A 99 15.86 -23.97 15.66
N LEU A 100 15.18 -24.23 16.78
CA LEU A 100 13.84 -23.73 17.11
C LEU A 100 13.81 -22.21 17.25
N CYS A 101 14.92 -21.59 17.65
CA CYS A 101 15.02 -20.13 17.79
C CYS A 101 15.10 -19.45 16.41
N THR A 102 16.00 -19.94 15.55
CA THR A 102 16.13 -19.45 14.16
C THR A 102 14.85 -19.71 13.36
N SER A 103 14.18 -20.85 13.54
CA SER A 103 12.92 -21.12 12.83
C SER A 103 11.77 -20.21 13.28
N SER A 104 11.73 -19.81 14.56
CA SER A 104 10.77 -18.81 15.04
C SER A 104 11.04 -17.42 14.49
N LEU A 105 12.31 -17.01 14.39
CA LEU A 105 12.69 -15.72 13.80
C LEU A 105 12.40 -15.69 12.29
N GLU A 106 12.70 -16.77 11.57
CA GLU A 106 12.39 -16.92 10.14
C GLU A 106 10.87 -16.87 9.89
N GLN A 107 10.05 -17.49 10.74
CA GLN A 107 8.59 -17.36 10.67
C GLN A 107 8.10 -15.92 10.87
N LYS A 108 8.71 -15.16 11.80
CA LYS A 108 8.38 -13.75 12.02
C LYS A 108 8.74 -12.89 10.81
N VAL A 109 9.89 -13.14 10.19
CA VAL A 109 10.30 -12.45 8.96
C VAL A 109 9.29 -12.73 7.84
N GLU A 110 8.84 -13.97 7.69
CA GLU A 110 7.85 -14.33 6.67
C GLU A 110 6.48 -13.67 6.93
N ALA A 111 6.03 -13.63 8.19
CA ALA A 111 4.80 -12.93 8.55
C ALA A 111 4.87 -11.42 8.25
N LEU A 112 6.01 -10.78 8.54
CA LEU A 112 6.25 -9.37 8.22
C LEU A 112 6.26 -9.12 6.70
N ARG A 113 6.87 -10.01 5.90
CA ARG A 113 6.82 -9.94 4.43
C ARG A 113 5.40 -10.04 3.89
N GLN A 114 4.59 -10.93 4.47
CA GLN A 114 3.18 -11.04 4.08
C GLN A 114 2.40 -9.77 4.43
N GLN A 115 2.68 -9.14 5.56
CA GLN A 115 2.09 -7.85 5.94
C GLN A 115 2.51 -6.74 4.99
N GLU A 116 3.79 -6.69 4.60
CA GLU A 116 4.31 -5.75 3.62
C GLU A 116 3.58 -5.88 2.28
N ILE A 117 3.44 -7.10 1.76
CA ILE A 117 2.71 -7.37 0.50
C ILE A 117 1.25 -6.90 0.60
N LYS A 118 0.59 -7.13 1.74
CA LYS A 118 -0.78 -6.65 1.96
C LYS A 118 -0.87 -5.13 1.90
N LEU A 119 0.04 -4.41 2.55
CA LEU A 119 0.09 -2.95 2.52
C LEU A 119 0.42 -2.41 1.12
N GLN A 120 1.33 -3.06 0.39
CA GLN A 120 1.63 -2.71 -1.00
C GLN A 120 0.42 -2.89 -1.92
N ASN A 121 -0.29 -4.01 -1.79
CA ASN A 121 -1.53 -4.25 -2.53
C ASN A 121 -2.61 -3.23 -2.18
N HIS A 122 -2.73 -2.87 -0.90
CA HIS A 122 -3.65 -1.83 -0.46
C HIS A 122 -3.31 -0.46 -1.06
N ASN A 123 -2.02 -0.09 -1.10
CA ASN A 123 -1.55 1.12 -1.77
C ASN A 123 -1.82 1.10 -3.29
N ALA A 124 -1.65 -0.03 -3.95
CA ALA A 124 -1.98 -0.18 -5.36
C ALA A 124 -3.48 0.07 -5.62
N TRP A 125 -4.34 -0.47 -4.74
CA TRP A 125 -5.77 -0.24 -4.78
C TRP A 125 -6.12 1.24 -4.55
N ILE A 126 -5.55 1.87 -3.53
CA ILE A 126 -5.69 3.32 -3.27
C ILE A 126 -5.33 4.15 -4.51
N ARG A 127 -4.21 3.84 -5.16
CA ARG A 127 -3.77 4.55 -6.38
C ARG A 127 -4.75 4.38 -7.55
N SER A 128 -5.31 3.19 -7.71
CA SER A 128 -6.34 2.95 -8.73
C SER A 128 -7.61 3.76 -8.45
N GLU A 129 -7.97 3.90 -7.18
CA GLU A 129 -9.17 4.62 -6.74
C GLU A 129 -9.01 6.13 -6.92
N ILE A 130 -7.86 6.69 -6.55
CA ILE A 130 -7.51 8.09 -6.84
C ILE A 130 -7.57 8.35 -8.35
N ARG A 131 -7.04 7.43 -9.16
CA ARG A 131 -7.10 7.55 -10.63
C ARG A 131 -8.53 7.55 -11.16
N GLY A 132 -9.40 6.69 -10.63
CA GLY A 132 -10.82 6.68 -10.98
C GLY A 132 -11.50 7.99 -10.60
N CYS A 133 -11.34 8.44 -9.35
CA CYS A 133 -11.92 9.68 -8.86
C CYS A 133 -11.44 10.92 -9.64
N THR A 134 -10.16 10.96 -10.02
CA THR A 134 -9.62 12.07 -10.85
C THR A 134 -10.17 12.06 -12.27
N GLN A 135 -10.50 10.89 -12.84
CA GLN A 135 -11.20 10.82 -14.13
C GLN A 135 -12.64 11.31 -14.01
N GLU A 136 -13.38 10.88 -12.97
CA GLU A 136 -14.74 11.35 -12.69
C GLU A 136 -14.77 12.88 -12.51
N LEU A 137 -13.85 13.44 -11.71
CA LEU A 137 -13.73 14.89 -11.51
C LEU A 137 -13.43 15.64 -12.81
N LYS A 138 -12.63 15.08 -13.72
CA LYS A 138 -12.39 15.72 -15.02
C LYS A 138 -13.67 15.85 -15.84
N ILE A 139 -14.54 14.83 -15.80
CA ILE A 139 -15.83 14.84 -16.49
C ILE A 139 -16.75 15.87 -15.85
N ILE A 140 -16.89 15.85 -14.52
CA ILE A 140 -17.71 16.82 -13.77
C ILE A 140 -17.26 18.26 -14.08
N ASN A 141 -15.96 18.53 -14.01
CA ASN A 141 -15.39 19.85 -14.33
C ASN A 141 -15.56 20.25 -15.81
N ALA A 142 -15.63 19.29 -16.73
CA ALA A 142 -15.93 19.57 -18.13
C ALA A 142 -17.39 20.00 -18.30
N VAL A 143 -18.34 19.25 -17.72
CA VAL A 143 -19.77 19.58 -17.78
C VAL A 143 -20.08 20.89 -17.06
N MET A 144 -19.46 21.16 -15.91
CA MET A 144 -19.60 22.44 -15.21
C MET A 144 -19.17 23.62 -16.11
N ARG A 145 -18.02 23.51 -16.78
CA ARG A 145 -17.54 24.55 -17.71
C ARG A 145 -18.45 24.72 -18.93
N GLU A 146 -19.02 23.64 -19.45
CA GLU A 146 -20.00 23.70 -20.55
C GLU A 146 -21.28 24.45 -20.09
N LYS A 147 -21.76 24.18 -18.87
CA LYS A 147 -22.94 24.86 -18.29
C LYS A 147 -22.69 26.33 -17.98
N GLU A 148 -21.55 26.67 -17.38
CA GLU A 148 -21.14 28.06 -17.14
C GLU A 148 -21.11 28.88 -18.44
N ARG A 149 -20.56 28.29 -19.52
CA ARG A 149 -20.53 28.94 -20.84
C ARG A 149 -21.93 29.18 -21.39
N ALA A 150 -22.80 28.18 -21.35
CA ALA A 150 -24.18 28.29 -21.82
C ALA A 150 -24.97 29.37 -21.05
N GLU A 151 -24.77 29.48 -19.73
CA GLU A 151 -25.37 30.54 -18.91
C GLU A 151 -24.83 31.94 -19.29
N THR A 152 -23.52 32.07 -19.50
CA THR A 152 -22.94 33.36 -19.97
C THR A 152 -23.37 33.72 -21.38
N GLU A 153 -23.49 32.76 -22.31
CA GLU A 153 -23.93 33.00 -23.68
C GLU A 153 -25.42 33.42 -23.73
N ALA A 154 -26.28 32.80 -22.91
CA ALA A 154 -27.69 33.16 -22.78
C ALA A 154 -27.89 34.60 -22.25
N LEU A 155 -26.97 35.11 -21.42
CA LEU A 155 -26.98 36.50 -20.93
C LEU A 155 -26.48 37.52 -21.97
N THR A 156 -25.76 37.08 -23.00
CA THR A 156 -25.17 37.94 -24.05
C THR A 156 -25.99 38.06 -25.32
N VAL A 157 -27.16 37.42 -25.43
CA VAL A 157 -28.08 37.64 -26.56
C VAL A 157 -28.94 38.88 -26.24
N PRO A 158 -28.63 40.08 -26.77
CA PRO A 158 -29.58 41.17 -26.69
C PRO A 158 -30.84 40.74 -27.45
N HIS A 159 -32.00 40.93 -26.82
CA HIS A 159 -33.28 40.96 -27.49
C HIS A 159 -33.23 42.03 -28.60
N SER A 160 -32.79 41.62 -29.79
CA SER A 160 -32.97 42.34 -31.04
C SER A 160 -34.42 42.14 -31.48
N CYS A 161 -35.35 42.82 -30.80
CA CYS A 161 -36.64 43.14 -31.37
C CYS A 161 -36.44 44.25 -32.40
N LYS A 162 -36.53 43.90 -33.68
CA LYS A 162 -37.30 44.59 -34.74
C LYS A 162 -37.12 43.89 -36.07
#